data_AF-A0A6C0BWI1-F1
#
_entry.id   AF-A0A6C0BWI1-F1
#
_cell.length_a   1.000
_cell.length_b   1.000
_cell.length_c   1.000
_cell.angle_alpha   90.00
_cell.angle_beta   90.00
_cell.angle_gamma   90.00
#
_symmetry.space_group_name_H-M   'P 1'
#
loop_
_entity.id
_entity.type
_entity.pdbx_description
1 polymer ?
#
loop_
_entity_poly.entity_id
_entity_poly.type
_entity_poly.pdbx_seq_one_letter_code
_entity_poly.pdbx_strand_id
1 'polypeptide(L)'
;MELQVYGRKIQQYAETIIKNGFYIPFVNVFLYALLKDFYLTTIIIQKLYVANYYYHYEHLYHFVPHPYNWVKQFIRFTDTGHLVSFLYYFYPQMLPLAHNVHFMITFAYWIAKLFLGMKDADDRNNDPYVVVFEKFWSASNHGLVYLIIVYRMLTENQCNHYFTITDFHYTVLWLYAWGIFIYIPWRCFTGDPVYSILANDTPLKTVFMAFVLMNSCAYISNMVGYLLTNCEL
;
A
#
# COMPACT_ATOMS: atom_id res chain seq x y z
N MET A 1 -10.95 15.15 -43.31
CA MET A 1 -10.39 13.83 -42.98
C MET A 1 -9.28 13.94 -41.93
N GLU A 2 -8.28 14.81 -42.10
CA GLU A 2 -7.18 14.98 -41.12
C GLU A 2 -7.65 15.44 -39.73
N LEU A 3 -8.54 16.45 -39.64
CA LEU A 3 -9.07 16.93 -38.35
C LEU A 3 -9.76 15.83 -37.51
N GLN A 4 -10.42 14.86 -38.16
CA GLN A 4 -11.04 13.72 -37.49
C GLN A 4 -10.02 12.66 -37.00
N VAL A 5 -8.84 12.61 -37.62
CA VAL A 5 -7.73 11.74 -37.18
C VAL A 5 -7.04 12.36 -35.97
N TYR A 6 -6.81 13.69 -35.99
CA TYR A 6 -6.24 14.42 -34.86
C TYR A 6 -7.15 14.35 -33.62
N GLY A 7 -8.46 14.58 -33.78
CA GLY A 7 -9.41 14.48 -32.67
C GLY A 7 -9.41 13.09 -32.01
N ARG A 8 -9.37 12.02 -32.80
CA ARG A 8 -9.30 10.64 -32.28
C ARG A 8 -8.01 10.36 -31.52
N LYS A 9 -6.86 10.84 -32.01
CA LYS A 9 -5.57 10.69 -31.31
C LYS A 9 -5.60 11.42 -29.97
N ILE A 10 -6.09 12.66 -29.92
CA ILE A 10 -6.19 13.43 -28.68
C ILE A 10 -7.08 12.71 -27.66
N GLN A 11 -8.23 12.19 -28.09
CA GLN A 11 -9.11 11.43 -27.22
C GLN A 11 -8.42 10.18 -26.67
N GLN A 12 -7.73 9.42 -27.52
CA GLN A 12 -6.97 8.23 -27.08
C GLN A 12 -5.89 8.59 -26.06
N TYR A 13 -5.15 9.68 -26.26
CA TYR A 13 -4.16 10.15 -25.30
C TYR A 13 -4.80 10.57 -23.97
N ALA A 14 -5.90 11.32 -24.02
CA ALA A 14 -6.63 11.74 -22.83
C ALA A 14 -7.15 10.52 -22.04
N GLU A 15 -7.70 9.53 -22.74
CA GLU A 15 -8.12 8.26 -22.12
C GLU A 15 -6.95 7.52 -21.48
N THR A 16 -5.79 7.44 -22.14
CA THR A 16 -4.59 6.83 -21.57
C THR A 16 -4.12 7.58 -20.33
N ILE A 17 -4.13 8.91 -20.33
CA ILE A 17 -3.74 9.72 -19.17
C ILE A 17 -4.64 9.46 -17.97
N ILE A 18 -5.96 9.42 -18.20
CA ILE A 18 -6.96 9.21 -17.14
C ILE A 18 -6.90 7.76 -16.64
N LYS A 19 -6.99 6.78 -17.54
CA LYS A 19 -7.03 5.35 -17.19
C LYS A 19 -5.82 4.92 -16.38
N ASN A 20 -4.63 5.39 -16.74
CA ASN A 20 -3.38 5.04 -16.07
C ASN A 20 -3.01 6.00 -14.92
N GLY A 21 -3.86 6.98 -14.58
CA GLY A 21 -3.66 7.82 -13.40
C GLY A 21 -2.49 8.81 -13.48
N PHE A 22 -1.98 9.12 -14.68
CA PHE A 22 -0.85 10.06 -14.87
C PHE A 22 -1.13 11.48 -14.35
N TYR A 23 -2.41 11.83 -14.17
CA TYR A 23 -2.83 13.12 -13.61
C TYR A 23 -2.74 13.18 -12.08
N ILE A 24 -2.66 12.04 -11.38
CA ILE A 24 -2.73 11.95 -9.92
C ILE A 24 -1.56 12.66 -9.20
N PRO A 25 -0.31 12.63 -9.69
CA PRO A 25 0.76 13.45 -9.14
C PRO A 25 0.43 14.94 -9.11
N PHE A 26 -0.24 15.47 -10.15
CA PHE A 26 -0.66 16.87 -10.19
C PHE A 26 -1.77 17.16 -9.18
N VAL A 27 -2.69 16.20 -8.98
CA VAL A 27 -3.69 16.27 -7.91
C VAL A 27 -3.01 16.31 -6.54
N ASN A 28 -1.94 15.54 -6.31
CA ASN A 28 -1.18 15.62 -5.06
C ASN A 28 -0.59 17.01 -4.82
N VAL A 29 0.04 17.61 -5.84
CA VAL A 29 0.61 18.97 -5.76
C VAL A 29 -0.47 19.99 -5.42
N PHE A 30 -1.63 19.89 -6.09
CA PHE A 30 -2.77 20.75 -5.82
C PHE A 30 -3.32 20.57 -4.39
N LEU A 31 -3.55 19.34 -3.95
CA LEU A 31 -4.02 19.05 -2.59
C LEU A 31 -3.01 19.53 -1.54
N TYR A 32 -1.71 19.34 -1.76
CA TYR A 32 -0.67 19.85 -0.86
C TYR A 32 -0.65 21.38 -0.83
N ALA A 33 -0.87 22.05 -1.96
CA ALA A 33 -0.98 23.49 -2.00
C ALA A 33 -2.13 24.02 -1.14
N LEU A 34 -3.25 23.28 -1.06
CA LEU A 34 -4.43 23.62 -0.25
C LEU A 34 -4.27 23.25 1.22
N LEU A 35 -3.90 22.00 1.51
CA LEU A 35 -3.92 21.42 2.86
C LEU A 35 -2.64 21.71 3.65
N LYS A 36 -1.53 22.00 2.97
CA LYS A 36 -0.18 22.18 3.55
C LYS A 36 0.30 21.00 4.40
N ASP A 37 -0.28 19.82 4.22
CA ASP A 37 0.04 18.60 4.95
C ASP A 37 0.46 17.49 3.99
N PHE A 38 1.78 17.30 3.86
CA PHE A 38 2.33 16.34 2.90
C PHE A 38 2.00 14.88 3.25
N TYR A 39 1.84 14.56 4.54
CA TYR A 39 1.49 13.20 4.94
C TYR A 39 0.04 12.89 4.56
N LEU A 40 -0.89 13.80 4.91
CA LEU A 40 -2.30 13.64 4.57
C LEU A 40 -2.50 13.54 3.05
N THR A 41 -1.84 14.40 2.28
CA THR A 41 -2.02 14.39 0.82
C THR A 41 -1.44 13.11 0.23
N THR A 42 -0.30 12.63 0.74
CA THR A 42 0.31 11.36 0.33
C THR A 42 -0.61 10.16 0.59
N ILE A 43 -1.22 10.05 1.77
CA ILE A 43 -2.08 8.90 2.08
C ILE A 43 -3.36 8.91 1.23
N ILE A 44 -3.89 10.09 0.90
CA ILE A 44 -5.05 10.26 0.01
C ILE A 44 -4.70 9.83 -1.43
N ILE A 45 -3.60 10.36 -1.99
CA ILE A 45 -3.27 10.09 -3.40
C ILE A 45 -2.89 8.63 -3.63
N GLN A 46 -2.25 7.96 -2.66
CA GLN A 46 -1.90 6.55 -2.78
C GLN A 46 -3.15 5.70 -3.00
N LYS A 47 -4.28 6.02 -2.33
CA LYS A 47 -5.55 5.34 -2.59
C LYS A 47 -6.32 5.86 -3.77
N LEU A 48 -6.22 7.14 -4.09
CA LEU A 48 -6.83 7.66 -5.32
C LEU A 48 -6.32 6.90 -6.56
N TYR A 49 -5.03 6.60 -6.61
CA TYR A 49 -4.46 5.80 -7.69
C TYR A 49 -5.01 4.39 -7.74
N VAL A 50 -5.05 3.69 -6.61
CA VAL A 50 -5.60 2.33 -6.53
C VAL A 50 -7.07 2.33 -6.94
N ALA A 51 -7.86 3.30 -6.46
CA ALA A 51 -9.26 3.45 -6.84
C ALA A 51 -9.43 3.72 -8.34
N ASN A 52 -8.62 4.62 -8.92
CA ASN A 52 -8.62 4.90 -10.36
C ASN A 52 -8.26 3.67 -11.19
N TYR A 53 -7.22 2.95 -10.80
CA TYR A 53 -6.78 1.74 -11.48
C TYR A 53 -7.90 0.69 -11.48
N TYR A 54 -8.47 0.35 -10.33
CA TYR A 54 -9.53 -0.64 -10.28
C TYR A 54 -10.82 -0.16 -10.96
N TYR A 55 -11.14 1.13 -10.92
CA TYR A 55 -12.24 1.70 -11.69
C TYR A 55 -12.14 1.39 -13.20
N HIS A 56 -10.95 1.55 -13.77
CA HIS A 56 -10.75 1.34 -15.21
C HIS A 56 -10.44 -0.10 -15.60
N TYR A 57 -9.78 -0.87 -14.73
CA TYR A 57 -9.25 -2.20 -15.02
C TYR A 57 -10.02 -3.36 -14.33
N GLU A 58 -11.18 -3.09 -13.73
CA GLU A 58 -11.99 -4.13 -13.07
C GLU A 58 -12.36 -5.31 -13.98
N HIS A 59 -12.60 -5.05 -15.27
CA HIS A 59 -12.98 -6.04 -16.27
C HIS A 59 -11.91 -7.12 -16.49
N LEU A 60 -10.68 -6.89 -16.03
CA LEU A 60 -9.60 -7.87 -16.06
C LEU A 60 -9.72 -8.92 -14.94
N TYR A 61 -10.62 -8.76 -13.97
CA TYR A 61 -10.74 -9.64 -12.80
C TYR A 61 -12.01 -10.48 -12.88
N HIS A 62 -11.87 -11.73 -13.33
CA HIS A 62 -13.00 -12.65 -13.58
C HIS A 62 -13.69 -13.21 -12.32
N PHE A 63 -13.07 -13.07 -11.15
CA PHE A 63 -13.57 -13.61 -9.88
C PHE A 63 -14.54 -12.68 -9.15
N VAL A 64 -14.74 -11.46 -9.67
CA VAL A 64 -15.78 -10.54 -9.19
C VAL A 64 -16.82 -10.39 -10.30
N PRO A 65 -18.11 -10.63 -10.04
CA PRO A 65 -19.14 -10.40 -11.07
C PRO A 65 -19.13 -8.92 -11.46
N HIS A 66 -19.04 -8.62 -12.76
CA HIS A 66 -19.21 -7.26 -13.25
C HIS A 66 -20.67 -6.83 -13.02
N PRO A 67 -20.97 -5.59 -12.57
CA PRO A 67 -20.08 -4.43 -12.41
C PRO A 67 -19.61 -4.17 -10.97
N TYR A 68 -19.39 -5.20 -10.15
CA TYR A 68 -19.17 -5.04 -8.71
C TYR A 68 -17.70 -4.74 -8.33
N ASN A 69 -17.10 -3.71 -8.93
CA ASN A 69 -15.78 -3.16 -8.55
C ASN A 69 -15.57 -3.00 -7.04
N TRP A 70 -16.66 -2.59 -6.38
CA TRP A 70 -16.65 -2.16 -4.99
C TRP A 70 -16.09 -3.23 -4.05
N VAL A 71 -16.21 -4.51 -4.40
CA VAL A 71 -15.68 -5.63 -3.60
C VAL A 71 -14.14 -5.58 -3.61
N LYS A 72 -13.52 -5.50 -4.80
CA LYS A 72 -12.04 -5.39 -4.91
C LYS A 72 -11.53 -4.06 -4.35
N GLN A 73 -12.30 -2.98 -4.51
CA GLN A 73 -11.99 -1.72 -3.85
C GLN A 73 -12.04 -1.84 -2.33
N PHE A 74 -13.03 -2.54 -1.76
CA PHE A 74 -13.16 -2.72 -0.31
C PHE A 74 -11.92 -3.39 0.31
N ILE A 75 -11.43 -4.49 -0.27
CA ILE A 75 -10.22 -5.16 0.26
C ILE A 75 -9.00 -4.24 0.18
N ARG A 76 -8.88 -3.43 -0.89
CA ARG A 76 -7.79 -2.46 -1.06
C ARG A 76 -7.94 -1.22 -0.17
N PHE A 77 -9.16 -0.78 0.12
CA PHE A 77 -9.42 0.31 1.07
C PHE A 77 -9.18 -0.12 2.51
N THR A 78 -9.42 -1.40 2.80
CA THR A 78 -9.12 -1.99 4.10
C THR A 78 -7.68 -2.47 4.23
N ASP A 79 -6.81 -2.22 3.25
CA ASP A 79 -5.37 -2.52 3.37
C ASP A 79 -4.80 -1.92 4.66
N THR A 80 -4.16 -2.78 5.45
CA THR A 80 -3.68 -2.49 6.81
C THR A 80 -2.90 -1.17 6.90
N GLY A 81 -1.93 -0.92 6.01
CA GLY A 81 -1.11 0.30 6.05
C GLY A 81 -1.90 1.57 5.85
N HIS A 82 -2.98 1.54 5.06
CA HIS A 82 -3.76 2.73 4.79
C HIS A 82 -4.68 3.11 5.95
N LEU A 83 -5.39 2.12 6.50
CA LEU A 83 -6.21 2.33 7.70
C LEU A 83 -5.36 2.85 8.86
N VAL A 84 -4.19 2.26 9.08
CA VAL A 84 -3.28 2.70 10.13
C VAL A 84 -2.74 4.11 9.86
N SER A 85 -2.52 4.48 8.60
CA SER A 85 -2.07 5.84 8.27
C SER A 85 -3.09 6.90 8.67
N PHE A 86 -4.37 6.66 8.39
CA PHE A 86 -5.44 7.56 8.82
C PHE A 86 -5.62 7.54 10.35
N LEU A 87 -5.52 6.37 10.98
CA LEU A 87 -5.56 6.29 12.44
C LEU A 87 -4.44 7.12 13.08
N TYR A 88 -3.20 6.97 12.62
CA TYR A 88 -2.09 7.78 13.11
C TYR A 88 -2.26 9.27 12.82
N TYR A 89 -2.84 9.62 11.66
CA TYR A 89 -3.13 11.02 11.34
C TYR A 89 -4.02 11.69 12.39
N PHE A 90 -5.09 11.02 12.81
CA PHE A 90 -6.04 11.56 13.80
C PHE A 90 -5.65 11.26 15.25
N TYR A 91 -4.85 10.22 15.48
CA TYR A 91 -4.44 9.73 16.80
C TYR A 91 -2.92 9.49 16.81
N PRO A 92 -2.10 10.53 17.03
CA PRO A 92 -0.64 10.44 16.98
C PRO A 92 -0.02 9.37 17.88
N GLN A 93 -0.70 9.01 18.98
CA GLN A 93 -0.29 7.89 19.85
C GLN A 93 -0.25 6.53 19.16
N MET A 94 -0.87 6.39 17.98
CA MET A 94 -0.79 5.19 17.13
C MET A 94 0.51 5.13 16.32
N LEU A 95 1.47 6.04 16.54
CA LEU A 95 2.78 6.04 15.89
C LEU A 95 3.47 4.67 15.92
N PRO A 96 3.51 3.92 17.04
CA PRO A 96 4.17 2.61 17.06
C PRO A 96 3.54 1.63 16.07
N LEU A 97 2.20 1.59 16.04
CA LEU A 97 1.45 0.74 15.12
C LEU A 97 1.70 1.17 13.66
N ALA A 98 1.67 2.46 13.37
CA ALA A 98 1.93 2.99 12.03
C ALA A 98 3.33 2.71 11.53
N HIS A 99 4.34 2.99 12.35
CA HIS A 99 5.72 2.65 12.06
C HIS A 99 5.86 1.15 11.78
N ASN A 100 5.38 0.28 12.68
CA ASN A 100 5.59 -1.16 12.56
C ASN A 100 4.89 -1.74 11.33
N VAL A 101 3.63 -1.37 11.07
CA VAL A 101 2.89 -1.85 9.90
C VAL A 101 3.54 -1.37 8.60
N HIS A 102 3.94 -0.11 8.50
CA HIS A 102 4.60 0.42 7.30
C HIS A 102 6.01 -0.13 7.11
N PHE A 103 6.76 -0.36 8.20
CA PHE A 103 8.04 -1.07 8.16
C PHE A 103 7.85 -2.45 7.54
N MET A 104 6.88 -3.22 8.04
CA MET A 104 6.60 -4.55 7.52
C MET A 104 6.20 -4.54 6.05
N ILE A 105 5.28 -3.65 5.66
CA ILE A 105 4.89 -3.49 4.25
C ILE A 105 6.11 -3.20 3.40
N THR A 106 6.97 -2.26 3.82
CA THR A 106 8.17 -1.87 3.08
C THR A 106 9.14 -3.03 2.95
N PHE A 107 9.63 -3.54 4.08
CA PHE A 107 10.73 -4.49 4.10
C PHE A 107 10.30 -5.89 3.66
N ALA A 108 9.14 -6.38 4.10
CA ALA A 108 8.67 -7.69 3.66
C ALA A 108 8.37 -7.71 2.16
N TYR A 109 7.81 -6.63 1.61
CA TYR A 109 7.62 -6.49 0.16
C TYR A 109 8.93 -6.60 -0.61
N TRP A 110 9.92 -5.77 -0.27
CA TRP A 110 11.20 -5.75 -0.98
C TRP A 110 12.01 -7.03 -0.77
N ILE A 111 11.97 -7.62 0.42
CA ILE A 111 12.60 -8.92 0.67
C ILE A 111 11.94 -10.00 -0.17
N ALA A 112 10.60 -10.06 -0.20
CA ALA A 112 9.89 -11.04 -1.00
C ALA A 112 10.13 -10.85 -2.51
N LYS A 113 10.13 -9.61 -2.99
CA LYS A 113 10.40 -9.30 -4.41
C LYS A 113 11.82 -9.66 -4.82
N LEU A 114 12.82 -9.30 -4.02
CA LEU A 114 14.24 -9.51 -4.36
C LEU A 114 14.72 -10.94 -4.10
N PHE A 115 14.32 -11.56 -2.98
CA PHE A 115 14.85 -12.86 -2.55
C PHE A 115 13.94 -14.04 -2.87
N LEU A 116 12.62 -13.83 -2.96
CA LEU A 116 11.66 -14.88 -3.31
C LEU A 116 11.20 -14.81 -4.77
N GLY A 117 11.72 -13.85 -5.56
CA GLY A 117 11.41 -13.71 -6.98
C GLY A 117 9.94 -13.41 -7.25
N MET A 118 9.24 -12.84 -6.26
CA MET A 118 7.82 -12.58 -6.36
C MET A 118 7.51 -11.47 -7.37
N LYS A 119 6.51 -11.71 -8.21
CA LYS A 119 5.95 -10.72 -9.13
C LYS A 119 4.77 -10.00 -8.49
N ASP A 120 4.60 -8.73 -8.87
CA ASP A 120 3.40 -7.97 -8.52
C ASP A 120 2.21 -8.58 -9.25
N ALA A 121 1.09 -8.77 -8.54
CA ALA A 121 -0.11 -9.43 -9.08
C ALA A 121 -0.82 -8.60 -10.17
N ASP A 122 -0.47 -7.31 -10.26
CA ASP A 122 -1.13 -6.32 -11.11
C ASP A 122 -0.28 -5.93 -12.35
N ASP A 123 0.85 -6.60 -12.62
CA ASP A 123 1.67 -6.39 -13.84
C ASP A 123 0.97 -6.93 -15.11
N ARG A 124 -0.05 -6.22 -15.61
CA ARG A 124 -0.84 -6.63 -16.78
C ARG A 124 -0.68 -5.74 -18.01
N ASN A 125 0.02 -4.62 -17.88
CA ASN A 125 0.23 -3.68 -18.97
C ASN A 125 1.47 -4.03 -19.79
N ASN A 126 1.38 -3.89 -21.12
CA ASN A 126 2.49 -4.10 -22.06
C ASN A 126 3.11 -2.79 -22.56
N ASP A 127 2.49 -1.63 -22.27
CA ASP A 127 3.04 -0.33 -22.62
C ASP A 127 4.25 0.01 -21.72
N PRO A 128 5.45 0.24 -22.27
CA PRO A 128 6.65 0.45 -21.48
C PRO A 128 6.59 1.70 -20.59
N TYR A 129 5.90 2.76 -21.03
CA TYR A 129 5.79 3.99 -20.25
C TYR A 129 4.85 3.79 -19.06
N VAL A 130 3.74 3.09 -19.27
CA VAL A 130 2.82 2.78 -18.17
C VAL A 130 3.49 1.86 -17.17
N VAL A 131 4.20 0.82 -17.63
CA VAL A 131 4.92 -0.10 -16.74
C VAL A 131 5.96 0.64 -15.88
N VAL A 132 6.68 1.61 -16.44
CA VAL A 132 7.62 2.42 -15.66
C VAL A 132 6.87 3.24 -14.60
N PHE A 133 5.76 3.87 -14.96
CA PHE A 133 4.93 4.64 -14.03
C PHE A 133 4.35 3.77 -12.90
N GLU A 134 3.78 2.61 -13.23
CA GLU A 134 3.26 1.62 -12.29
C GLU A 134 4.35 1.16 -11.31
N LYS A 135 5.57 0.93 -11.79
CA LYS A 135 6.71 0.57 -10.93
C LYS A 135 7.08 1.68 -9.96
N PHE A 136 7.14 2.92 -10.42
CA PHE A 136 7.38 4.07 -9.55
C PHE A 136 6.27 4.22 -8.51
N TRP A 137 5.01 4.06 -8.93
CA TRP A 137 3.87 4.15 -8.02
C TRP A 137 3.89 3.02 -6.99
N SER A 138 4.15 1.78 -7.41
CA SER A 138 4.28 0.62 -6.53
C SER A 138 5.40 0.84 -5.51
N ALA A 139 6.58 1.30 -5.94
CA ALA A 139 7.67 1.63 -5.02
C ALA A 139 7.28 2.73 -4.03
N SER A 140 6.57 3.76 -4.50
CA SER A 140 6.06 4.83 -3.65
C SER A 140 5.04 4.32 -2.64
N ASN A 141 4.10 3.47 -3.04
CA ASN A 141 3.07 2.90 -2.16
C ASN A 141 3.68 2.06 -1.03
N HIS A 142 4.76 1.34 -1.33
CA HIS A 142 5.45 0.49 -0.35
C HIS A 142 6.53 1.20 0.45
N GLY A 143 6.93 2.44 0.12
CA GLY A 143 8.07 3.09 0.79
C GLY A 143 7.82 4.52 1.25
N LEU A 144 7.08 5.33 0.49
CA LEU A 144 6.98 6.77 0.73
C LEU A 144 6.33 7.09 2.08
N VAL A 145 5.23 6.39 2.44
CA VAL A 145 4.55 6.63 3.71
C VAL A 145 5.45 6.29 4.89
N TYR A 146 6.18 5.18 4.80
CA TYR A 146 7.16 4.79 5.81
C TYR A 146 8.29 5.83 5.97
N LEU A 147 8.83 6.32 4.85
CA LEU A 147 9.86 7.37 4.87
C LEU A 147 9.36 8.65 5.57
N ILE A 148 8.10 9.06 5.33
CA ILE A 148 7.53 10.23 6.00
C ILE A 148 7.37 9.97 7.50
N ILE A 149 6.93 8.77 7.91
CA ILE A 149 6.80 8.40 9.33
C ILE A 149 8.17 8.45 10.02
N VAL A 150 9.20 7.84 9.43
CA VAL A 150 10.57 7.89 9.98
C VAL A 150 11.08 9.32 10.04
N TYR A 151 10.85 10.14 9.02
CA TYR A 151 11.22 11.55 9.04
C TYR A 151 10.55 12.30 10.20
N ARG A 152 9.26 12.07 10.45
CA ARG A 152 8.55 12.66 11.61
C ARG A 152 9.15 12.18 12.93
N MET A 153 9.40 10.88 13.09
CA MET A 153 10.03 10.33 14.29
C MET A 153 11.40 10.97 14.58
N LEU A 154 12.17 11.30 13.55
CA LEU A 154 13.49 11.91 13.67
C LEU A 154 13.48 13.43 13.90
N THR A 155 12.36 14.10 13.62
CA THR A 155 12.26 15.57 13.67
C THR A 155 11.33 16.08 14.77
N GLU A 156 10.41 15.25 15.25
CA GLU A 156 9.55 15.56 16.39
C GLU A 156 10.32 15.34 17.69
N ASN A 157 10.56 16.41 18.44
CA ASN A 157 11.31 16.38 19.71
C ASN A 157 10.51 15.80 20.90
N GLN A 158 9.51 14.95 20.65
CA GLN A 158 8.68 14.39 21.72
C GLN A 158 9.26 13.07 22.20
N CYS A 159 9.84 13.10 23.40
CA CYS A 159 10.23 11.90 24.13
C CYS A 159 8.98 11.19 24.67
N ASN A 160 8.44 10.30 23.84
CA ASN A 160 7.33 9.43 24.22
C ASN A 160 7.87 8.03 24.53
N HIS A 161 7.36 7.40 25.58
CA HIS A 161 7.63 5.98 25.88
C HIS A 161 6.85 5.08 24.91
N TYR A 162 7.25 5.11 23.65
CA TYR A 162 6.69 4.34 22.55
C TYR A 162 7.49 3.05 22.31
N PHE A 163 6.89 2.14 21.53
CA PHE A 163 7.50 0.87 21.13
C PHE A 163 7.77 -0.09 22.30
N THR A 164 6.89 -0.08 23.29
CA THR A 164 6.88 -1.04 24.40
C THR A 164 6.43 -2.43 23.93
N ILE A 165 6.53 -3.44 24.83
CA ILE A 165 5.97 -4.77 24.57
C ILE A 165 4.46 -4.72 24.29
N THR A 166 3.75 -3.77 24.90
CA THR A 166 2.32 -3.56 24.68
C THR A 166 2.05 -3.09 23.24
N ASP A 167 2.87 -2.16 22.73
CA ASP A 167 2.76 -1.66 21.35
C ASP A 167 3.05 -2.76 20.31
N PHE A 168 4.02 -3.63 20.61
CA PHE A 168 4.28 -4.83 19.82
C PHE A 168 3.06 -5.76 19.80
N HIS A 169 2.45 -6.05 20.96
CA HIS A 169 1.23 -6.87 21.01
C HIS A 169 0.06 -6.24 20.23
N TYR A 170 -0.10 -4.91 20.27
CA TYR A 170 -1.11 -4.23 19.45
C TYR A 170 -0.83 -4.37 17.96
N THR A 171 0.44 -4.28 17.54
CA THR A 171 0.84 -4.52 16.14
C THR A 171 0.47 -5.94 15.71
N VAL A 172 0.81 -6.93 16.54
CA VAL A 172 0.49 -8.34 16.29
C VAL A 172 -1.02 -8.55 16.17
N LEU A 173 -1.78 -8.07 17.16
CA LEU A 173 -3.24 -8.16 17.18
C LEU A 173 -3.86 -7.51 15.93
N TRP A 174 -3.37 -6.35 15.52
CA TRP A 174 -3.85 -5.64 14.34
C TRP A 174 -3.69 -6.47 13.06
N LEU A 175 -2.50 -7.05 12.85
CA LEU A 175 -2.21 -7.87 11.68
C LEU A 175 -3.07 -9.14 11.62
N TYR A 176 -3.20 -9.84 12.75
CA TYR A 176 -4.04 -11.04 12.82
C TYR A 176 -5.53 -10.70 12.72
N ALA A 177 -5.99 -9.59 13.28
CA ALA A 177 -7.36 -9.12 13.13
C ALA A 177 -7.69 -8.83 11.65
N TRP A 178 -6.82 -8.14 10.93
CA TRP A 178 -6.99 -7.95 9.48
C TRP A 178 -7.02 -9.30 8.74
N GLY A 179 -6.09 -10.21 9.07
CA GLY A 179 -6.04 -11.55 8.50
C GLY A 179 -7.37 -12.31 8.69
N ILE A 180 -7.89 -12.34 9.91
CA ILE A 180 -9.08 -13.11 10.29
C ILE A 180 -10.37 -12.48 9.80
N PHE A 181 -10.54 -11.17 9.97
CA PHE A 181 -11.82 -10.49 9.74
C PHE A 181 -11.95 -9.91 8.34
N ILE A 182 -10.85 -9.72 7.61
CA ILE A 182 -10.87 -9.12 6.27
C ILE A 182 -10.36 -10.12 5.23
N TYR A 183 -9.13 -10.61 5.38
CA TYR A 183 -8.50 -11.43 4.36
C TYR A 183 -9.10 -12.83 4.21
N ILE A 184 -9.33 -13.57 5.30
CA ILE A 184 -9.92 -14.91 5.24
C ILE A 184 -11.33 -14.86 4.60
N PRO A 185 -12.26 -13.99 5.05
CA PRO A 185 -13.56 -13.85 4.40
C PRO A 185 -13.45 -13.50 2.91
N TRP A 186 -12.56 -12.59 2.55
CA TRP A 186 -12.27 -12.25 1.15
C TRP A 186 -11.85 -13.47 0.34
N ARG A 187 -10.87 -14.23 0.84
CA ARG A 187 -10.31 -15.41 0.19
C ARG A 187 -11.38 -16.49 0.00
N CYS A 188 -12.21 -16.72 1.01
CA CYS A 188 -13.30 -17.70 0.96
C CYS A 188 -14.39 -17.30 -0.03
N PHE A 189 -14.71 -16.00 -0.14
CA PHE A 189 -15.78 -15.51 -1.02
C PHE A 189 -15.36 -15.40 -2.48
N THR A 190 -14.13 -14.93 -2.75
CA THR A 190 -13.68 -14.60 -4.11
C THR A 190 -12.72 -15.61 -4.72
N GLY A 191 -12.02 -16.40 -3.90
CA GLY A 191 -10.91 -17.23 -4.37
C GLY A 191 -9.72 -16.42 -4.91
N ASP A 192 -9.65 -15.10 -4.68
CA ASP A 192 -8.51 -14.24 -5.04
C ASP A 192 -7.52 -14.15 -3.87
N PRO A 193 -6.23 -14.46 -4.08
CA PRO A 193 -5.27 -14.47 -2.97
C PRO A 193 -4.80 -13.07 -2.59
N VAL A 194 -5.13 -12.03 -3.38
CA VAL A 194 -4.68 -10.62 -3.26
C VAL A 194 -3.17 -10.45 -3.43
N TYR A 195 -2.39 -11.31 -2.79
CA TYR A 195 -0.94 -11.40 -2.80
C TYR A 195 -0.53 -12.70 -3.47
N SER A 196 0.41 -12.60 -4.41
CA SER A 196 0.92 -13.76 -5.15
C SER A 196 1.55 -14.83 -4.25
N ILE A 197 2.06 -14.47 -3.06
CA ILE A 197 2.62 -15.41 -2.08
C ILE A 197 1.58 -16.37 -1.48
N LEU A 198 0.30 -16.01 -1.56
CA LEU A 198 -0.81 -16.82 -1.04
C LEU A 198 -1.62 -17.48 -2.17
N ALA A 199 -1.09 -17.48 -3.39
CA ALA A 199 -1.73 -18.14 -4.53
C ALA A 199 -1.73 -19.67 -4.35
N ASN A 200 -2.72 -20.34 -4.95
CA ASN A 200 -2.94 -21.79 -4.79
C ASN A 200 -1.78 -22.65 -5.31
N ASP A 201 -1.02 -22.12 -6.26
CA ASP A 201 0.14 -22.75 -6.88
C ASP A 201 1.45 -22.42 -6.15
N THR A 202 1.43 -21.53 -5.15
CA THR A 202 2.62 -21.20 -4.37
C THR A 202 2.98 -22.36 -3.43
N PRO A 203 4.23 -22.86 -3.44
CA PRO A 203 4.65 -23.93 -2.55
C PRO A 203 4.46 -23.56 -1.08
N LEU A 204 3.93 -24.49 -0.27
CA LEU A 204 3.67 -24.26 1.16
C LEU A 204 4.91 -23.78 1.93
N LYS A 205 6.10 -24.25 1.54
CA LYS A 205 7.38 -23.77 2.09
C LYS A 205 7.54 -22.27 1.91
N THR A 206 7.22 -21.73 0.74
CA THR A 206 7.32 -20.29 0.44
C THR A 206 6.32 -19.49 1.27
N VAL A 207 5.09 -19.98 1.41
CA VAL A 207 4.07 -19.39 2.30
C VAL A 207 4.57 -19.33 3.74
N PHE A 208 5.12 -20.43 4.25
CA PHE A 208 5.66 -20.50 5.60
C PHE A 208 6.84 -19.55 5.81
N MET A 209 7.78 -19.48 4.86
CA MET A 209 8.89 -18.53 4.91
C MET A 209 8.39 -17.08 4.96
N ALA A 210 7.39 -16.73 4.15
CA ALA A 210 6.80 -15.39 4.17
C ALA A 210 6.11 -15.08 5.50
N PHE A 211 5.41 -16.06 6.10
CA PHE A 211 4.80 -15.90 7.41
C PHE A 211 5.84 -15.65 8.51
N VAL A 212 6.93 -16.42 8.54
CA VAL A 212 8.05 -16.21 9.48
C VAL A 212 8.69 -14.84 9.26
N LEU A 213 8.89 -14.44 8.00
CA LEU A 213 9.43 -13.14 7.63
C LEU A 213 8.54 -12.01 8.17
N MET A 214 7.23 -12.05 7.94
CA MET A 214 6.29 -11.03 8.41
C MET A 214 6.31 -10.88 9.93
N ASN A 215 6.28 -11.98 10.69
CA ASN A 215 6.36 -11.93 12.16
C ASN A 215 7.71 -11.41 12.64
N SER A 216 8.80 -11.77 11.95
CA SER A 216 10.14 -11.26 12.26
C SER A 216 10.24 -9.76 12.00
N CYS A 217 9.69 -9.27 10.88
CA CYS A 217 9.60 -7.84 10.58
C CYS A 217 8.78 -7.09 11.63
N ALA A 218 7.69 -7.65 12.15
CA ALA A 218 6.92 -7.04 13.23
C ALA A 218 7.80 -6.79 14.47
N TYR A 219 8.55 -7.81 14.91
CA TYR A 219 9.44 -7.69 16.07
C TYR A 219 10.59 -6.70 15.81
N ILE A 220 11.28 -6.84 14.67
CA ILE A 220 12.39 -5.96 14.29
C ILE A 220 11.92 -4.52 14.18
N SER A 221 10.74 -4.27 13.60
CA SER A 221 10.19 -2.92 13.47
C SER A 221 9.98 -2.25 14.83
N ASN A 222 9.48 -2.97 15.82
CA ASN A 222 9.28 -2.41 17.15
C ASN A 222 10.62 -2.05 17.81
N MET A 223 11.64 -2.90 17.65
CA MET A 223 12.99 -2.62 18.14
C MET A 223 13.63 -1.41 17.45
N VAL A 224 13.48 -1.31 16.12
CA VAL A 224 13.98 -0.16 15.36
C VAL A 224 13.28 1.13 15.81
N GLY A 225 11.95 1.10 15.97
CA GLY A 225 11.21 2.24 16.46
C GLY A 225 11.66 2.69 17.83
N TYR A 226 11.84 1.73 18.76
CA TYR A 226 12.41 2.00 20.08
C TYR A 226 13.77 2.70 19.99
N LEU A 227 14.70 2.17 19.19
CA LEU A 227 16.04 2.77 19.03
C LEU A 227 16.00 4.17 18.42
N LEU A 228 15.05 4.46 17.53
CA LEU A 228 14.90 5.77 16.88
C LEU A 228 14.30 6.83 17.82
N THR A 229 13.50 6.43 18.81
CA THR A 229 12.79 7.36 19.70
C THR A 229 13.25 7.33 21.15
N ASN A 230 14.15 6.42 21.53
CA ASN A 230 14.65 6.35 22.90
C ASN A 230 15.54 7.57 23.21
N CYS A 231 15.11 8.39 24.17
CA CYS A 231 15.75 9.64 24.55
C CYS A 231 16.85 9.49 25.60
N GLU A 232 17.45 8.30 25.76
CA GLU A 232 18.60 8.11 26.64
C GLU A 232 19.87 8.73 26.01
N LEU A 233 20.03 10.04 26.19
CA LEU A 233 21.26 10.81 26.02
C LEU A 233 21.53 11.64 27.28
#